data_AF-A0A2U8WC98-F1
#
_entry.id   AF-A0A2U8WC98-F1
#
_cell.length_a   1.000
_cell.length_b   1.000
_cell.length_c   1.000
_cell.angle_alpha   90.00
_cell.angle_beta   90.00
_cell.angle_gamma   90.00
#
_symmetry.space_group_name_H-M   'P 1'
#
loop_
_entity.id
_entity.type
_entity.pdbx_description
1 polymer ?
#
loop_
_entity_poly.entity_id
_entity_poly.type
_entity_poly.pdbx_seq_one_letter_code
_entity_poly.pdbx_strand_id
1 'polypeptide(L)'
;MSDVDGKRAEIVARIAQEFGLGDPAALPAEDRARVEAATGAILEAEAVPPASPELRRLIAEYRRLQDLRAGEDNVRLAEAGEVFAPEDDA
;
A
#
# COMPACT_ATOMS: atom_id res chain seq x y z
N MET A 1 5.43 -1.88 12.27
CA MET A 1 4.99 -1.94 10.86
C MET A 1 3.59 -1.37 10.81
N SER A 2 3.29 -0.53 9.83
CA SER A 2 1.92 -0.08 9.60
C SER A 2 1.09 -1.19 8.95
N ASP A 3 -0.23 -1.14 9.06
CA ASP A 3 -1.13 -2.11 8.39
C ASP A 3 -0.92 -2.13 6.87
N VAL A 4 -0.57 -0.97 6.29
CA VAL A 4 -0.21 -0.83 4.88
C VAL A 4 1.08 -1.60 4.55
N ASP A 5 2.11 -1.54 5.41
CA ASP A 5 3.37 -2.28 5.21
C ASP A 5 3.14 -3.79 5.31
N GLY A 6 2.32 -4.21 6.28
CA GLY A 6 1.93 -5.62 6.43
C GLY A 6 1.18 -6.14 5.20
N LYS A 7 0.22 -5.36 4.70
CA LYS A 7 -0.55 -5.73 3.51
C LYS A 7 0.31 -5.75 2.26
N ARG A 8 1.28 -4.83 2.12
CA ARG A 8 2.27 -4.88 1.04
C ARG A 8 3.07 -6.18 1.07
N ALA A 9 3.52 -6.63 2.24
CA ALA A 9 4.26 -7.87 2.38
C ALA A 9 3.43 -9.11 1.99
N GLU A 10 2.13 -9.14 2.33
CA GLU A 10 1.21 -10.20 1.87
C GLU A 10 1.09 -10.24 0.34
N ILE A 11 1.04 -9.08 -0.32
CA ILE A 11 1.00 -8.96 -1.78
C ILE A 11 2.31 -9.47 -2.40
N VAL A 12 3.46 -9.07 -1.86
CA VAL A 12 4.80 -9.56 -2.29
C VAL A 12 4.87 -11.08 -2.20
N ALA A 13 4.45 -11.66 -1.08
CA ALA A 13 4.43 -13.11 -0.88
C ALA A 13 3.50 -13.83 -1.87
N ARG A 14 2.33 -13.26 -2.17
CA ARG A 14 1.42 -13.82 -3.17
C ARG A 14 2.00 -13.77 -4.57
N ILE A 15 2.61 -12.65 -4.97
CA ILE A 15 3.24 -12.52 -6.29
C ILE A 15 4.39 -13.52 -6.45
N ALA A 16 5.21 -13.70 -5.42
CA ALA A 16 6.26 -14.72 -5.43
C ALA A 16 5.69 -16.14 -5.61
N GLN A 17 4.55 -16.46 -4.98
CA GLN A 17 3.85 -17.73 -5.18
C GLN A 17 3.28 -17.87 -6.61
N GLU A 18 2.67 -16.82 -7.16
CA GLU A 18 2.16 -16.84 -8.55
C GLU A 18 3.28 -16.99 -9.59
N PHE A 19 4.49 -16.51 -9.27
CA PHE A 19 5.69 -16.74 -10.09
C PHE A 19 6.37 -18.09 -9.84
N GLY A 20 5.89 -18.88 -8.87
CA GLY A 20 6.48 -20.18 -8.51
C GLY A 20 7.81 -20.09 -7.76
N LEU A 21 8.12 -18.95 -7.15
CA LEU A 21 9.40 -18.65 -6.50
C LEU A 21 9.41 -19.03 -5.00
N GLY A 22 8.26 -19.07 -4.33
CA GLY A 22 8.15 -19.45 -2.92
C GLY A 22 8.24 -18.25 -1.98
N ASP A 23 9.04 -18.35 -0.90
CA ASP A 23 9.19 -17.30 0.12
C ASP A 23 10.10 -16.15 -0.36
N PRO A 24 9.59 -14.91 -0.49
CA PRO A 24 10.37 -13.74 -0.89
C PRO A 24 11.65 -13.50 -0.08
N ALA A 25 11.65 -13.84 1.21
CA ALA A 25 12.79 -13.62 2.10
C ALA A 25 13.95 -14.57 1.78
N ALA A 26 13.66 -15.75 1.24
CA ALA A 26 14.65 -16.77 0.85
C ALA A 26 15.12 -16.64 -0.61
N LEU A 27 14.51 -15.76 -1.41
CA LEU A 27 14.84 -15.61 -2.82
C LEU A 27 16.23 -15.00 -3.05
N PRO A 28 16.90 -15.35 -4.16
CA PRO A 28 18.05 -14.60 -4.63
C PRO A 28 17.67 -13.15 -4.96
N ALA A 29 18.66 -12.25 -4.94
CA ALA A 29 18.42 -10.81 -5.08
C ALA A 29 17.69 -10.43 -6.38
N GLU A 30 17.99 -11.14 -7.47
CA GLU A 30 17.36 -10.92 -8.78
C GLU A 30 15.86 -11.24 -8.76
N ASP A 31 15.50 -12.42 -8.26
CA ASP A 31 14.10 -12.83 -8.14
C ASP A 31 13.33 -11.94 -7.17
N ARG A 32 13.97 -11.53 -6.07
CA ARG A 32 13.37 -10.58 -5.13
C ARG A 32 13.11 -9.23 -5.81
N ALA A 33 14.07 -8.70 -6.57
CA ALA A 33 13.90 -7.46 -7.31
C ALA A 33 12.78 -7.56 -8.36
N ARG A 34 12.65 -8.71 -9.02
CA ARG A 34 11.56 -8.98 -9.96
C ARG A 34 10.19 -8.97 -9.27
N VAL A 35 10.06 -9.63 -8.12
CA VAL A 35 8.81 -9.64 -7.33
C VAL A 35 8.47 -8.22 -6.84
N GLU A 36 9.47 -7.47 -6.36
CA GLU A 36 9.28 -6.08 -5.91
C GLU A 36 8.86 -5.14 -7.05
N ALA A 37 9.47 -5.28 -8.24
CA ALA A 37 9.09 -4.50 -9.42
C ALA A 37 7.65 -4.81 -9.87
N ALA A 38 7.28 -6.10 -9.91
CA ALA A 38 5.91 -6.51 -10.20
C ALA A 38 4.92 -5.99 -9.17
N THR A 39 5.29 -6.03 -7.87
CA THR A 39 4.47 -5.48 -6.78
C THR A 39 4.23 -3.99 -6.98
N GLY A 40 5.27 -3.21 -7.27
CA GLY A 40 5.14 -1.77 -7.55
C GLY A 40 4.20 -1.50 -8.72
N ALA A 41 4.43 -2.15 -9.86
CA ALA A 41 3.61 -1.98 -11.05
C ALA A 41 2.12 -2.31 -10.83
N ILE A 42 1.83 -3.36 -10.07
CA ILE A 42 0.45 -3.76 -9.75
C ILE A 42 -0.24 -2.74 -8.83
N LEU A 43 0.49 -2.22 -7.85
CA LEU A 43 -0.06 -1.26 -6.89
C LEU A 43 -0.31 0.11 -7.54
N GLU A 44 0.55 0.53 -8.47
CA GLU A 44 0.44 1.77 -9.24
C GLU A 44 -0.59 1.71 -10.38
N ALA A 45 -0.93 0.51 -10.88
CA ALA A 45 -1.87 0.37 -11.98
C ALA A 45 -3.27 0.88 -11.59
N GLU A 46 -3.92 1.72 -12.41
CA GLU A 46 -5.28 2.21 -12.13
C GLU A 46 -6.28 1.05 -11.98
N ALA A 47 -6.21 0.09 -12.91
CA ALA A 47 -7.01 -1.12 -12.90
C ALA A 47 -6.18 -2.32 -12.39
N VAL A 48 -6.82 -3.18 -11.59
CA VAL A 48 -6.19 -4.42 -11.13
C VAL A 48 -5.95 -5.32 -12.36
N PRO A 49 -4.70 -5.76 -12.63
CA PRO A 49 -4.42 -6.61 -13.78
C PRO A 49 -5.13 -7.97 -13.66
N PRO A 50 -5.14 -8.79 -14.74
CA PRO A 50 -5.66 -10.16 -14.68
C PRO A 50 -4.83 -11.01 -13.70
N ALA A 51 -5.23 -10.95 -12.44
CA ALA A 51 -4.63 -11.61 -11.29
C ALA A 51 -5.59 -12.66 -10.71
N SER A 52 -5.07 -13.55 -9.85
CA SER A 52 -5.91 -14.47 -9.09
C SER A 52 -6.95 -13.71 -8.25
N PRO A 53 -8.13 -14.29 -7.98
CA PRO A 53 -9.15 -13.66 -7.13
C PRO A 53 -8.60 -13.22 -5.77
N GLU A 54 -7.64 -13.98 -5.24
CA GLU A 54 -7.02 -13.69 -3.95
C GLU A 54 -6.07 -12.49 -4.02
N LEU A 55 -5.23 -12.40 -5.06
CA LEU A 55 -4.37 -11.23 -5.27
C LEU A 55 -5.21 -9.96 -5.50
N ARG A 56 -6.33 -10.06 -6.23
CA ARG A 56 -7.27 -8.93 -6.40
C ARG A 56 -7.83 -8.45 -5.06
N ARG A 57 -8.20 -9.38 -4.18
CA ARG A 57 -8.69 -9.05 -2.83
C ARG A 57 -7.62 -8.32 -2.01
N LEU A 58 -6.38 -8.80 -2.02
CA LEU A 58 -5.27 -8.17 -1.29
C LEU A 58 -5.00 -6.74 -1.78
N ILE A 59 -5.03 -6.51 -3.09
CA ILE A 59 -4.85 -5.18 -3.67
C ILE A 59 -5.98 -4.23 -3.26
N ALA A 60 -7.23 -4.70 -3.28
CA ALA A 60 -8.37 -3.88 -2.86
C ALA A 60 -8.29 -3.49 -1.36
N GLU A 61 -7.86 -4.43 -0.51
CA GLU A 61 -7.65 -4.17 0.92
C GLU A 61 -6.49 -3.19 1.15
N TYR A 62 -5.39 -3.35 0.42
CA TYR A 62 -4.26 -2.43 0.46
C TYR A 62 -4.67 -1.00 0.11
N ARG A 63 -5.42 -0.81 -0.98
CA ARG A 63 -5.92 0.52 -1.40
C ARG A 63 -6.83 1.13 -0.34
N ARG A 64 -7.74 0.34 0.23
CA ARG A 64 -8.61 0.81 1.32
C ARG A 64 -7.82 1.29 2.54
N LEU A 65 -6.75 0.59 2.91
CA LEU A 65 -5.87 1.00 4.01
C LEU A 65 -5.10 2.28 3.67
N GLN A 66 -4.65 2.46 2.42
CA GLN A 66 -4.05 3.71 1.97
C GLN A 66 -5.03 4.89 2.04
N ASP A 67 -6.26 4.70 1.58
CA ASP A 67 -7.30 5.74 1.62
C ASP A 67 -7.63 6.15 3.06
N LEU A 68 -7.74 5.18 3.96
CA LEU A 68 -7.98 5.45 5.38
C LEU A 68 -6.84 6.28 5.98
N ARG A 69 -5.59 5.89 5.71
CA ARG A 69 -4.41 6.62 6.18
C ARG A 69 -4.36 8.05 5.63
N ALA A 70 -4.65 8.24 4.34
CA ALA A 70 -4.73 9.56 3.74
C ALA A 70 -5.84 10.41 4.37
N GLY A 71 -6.99 9.82 4.69
CA GLY A 71 -8.07 10.46 5.42
C GLY A 71 -7.65 10.90 6.83
N GLU A 72 -7.00 10.03 7.59
CA GLU A 72 -6.48 10.35 8.92
C GLU A 72 -5.42 11.48 8.88
N ASP A 73 -4.52 11.44 7.90
CA ASP A 73 -3.50 12.48 7.72
C ASP A 73 -4.15 13.84 7.40
N ASN A 74 -5.21 13.85 6.57
CA ASN A 74 -5.99 15.05 6.28
C ASN A 74 -6.72 15.60 7.53
N VAL A 75 -7.29 14.72 8.37
CA VAL A 75 -7.93 15.14 9.63
C VAL A 75 -6.90 15.77 10.57
N ARG A 76 -5.74 15.14 10.75
CA ARG A 76 -4.66 15.71 11.59
C ARG A 76 -4.16 17.05 11.06
N LEU A 77 -4.08 17.22 9.74
CA LEU A 77 -3.70 18.50 9.13
C LEU A 77 -4.75 19.58 9.37
N ALA A 78 -6.04 19.25 9.29
CA ALA A 78 -7.13 20.17 9.58
C ALA A 78 -7.12 20.62 11.06
N GLU A 79 -6.93 19.69 11.99
CA GLU A 79 -6.80 20.00 13.43
C GLU A 79 -5.57 20.89 13.73
N ALA A 80 -4.47 20.72 12.97
CA ALA A 80 -3.28 21.57 13.11
C ALA A 80 -3.44 22.97 12.47
N GLY A 81 -4.36 23.11 11.50
CA GLY A 81 -4.65 24.37 10.80
C GLY A 81 -5.70 25.25 11.47
N GLU A 82 -6.46 24.72 12.43
CA GLU A 82 -7.49 25.45 13.20
C GLU A 82 -6.92 26.28 14.36
N VAL A 83 -5.69 26.79 14.23
CA VAL A 83 -5.18 27.89 15.06
C VAL A 83 -5.43 29.20 14.31
N PHE A 84 -6.70 29.49 14.03
CA PHE A 84 -7.10 30.86 13.70
C PHE A 84 -7.01 31.65 15.01
N ALA A 85 -5.93 32.42 15.16
CA ALA A 85 -5.87 33.46 16.17
C ALA A 85 -7.08 34.40 15.98
N PRO A 86 -7.81 34.77 17.03
CA PRO A 86 -8.85 35.76 16.90
C PRO A 86 -8.16 37.08 16.51
N GLU A 87 -8.50 37.60 15.34
CA GLU A 87 -8.20 38.99 15.00
C GLU A 87 -8.87 39.86 16.06
N ASP A 88 -8.02 40.52 16.85
CA ASP A 88 -8.37 41.56 17.81
C ASP A 88 -8.81 42.79 17.00
N ASP A 89 -10.10 42.83 16.63
CA ASP A 89 -10.72 43.99 16.00
C ASP A 89 -10.91 45.07 17.09
N ALA A 90 -10.01 46.04 17.07
CA ALA A 90 -9.97 47.24 17.92
C ALA A 90 -10.90 48.36 17.44
#